data_AF-A0A7V3KP50-F1
#
_entry.id   AF-A0A7V3KP50-F1
#
_cell.length_a   1.000
_cell.length_b   1.000
_cell.length_c   1.000
_cell.angle_alpha   90.00
_cell.angle_beta   90.00
_cell.angle_gamma   90.00
#
_symmetry.space_group_name_H-M   'P 1'
#
loop_
_entity.id
_entity.type
_entity.pdbx_description
1 polymer ?
#
loop_
_entity_poly.entity_id
_entity_poly.type
_entity_poly.pdbx_seq_one_letter_code
_entity_poly.pdbx_strand_id
1 'polypeptide(L)'
;KTHSEALEAIEKWGFKASSPRKVCKNIEEVIEYYRYMENIRDSLEYELDGIVIKVNDMELWDKLGTTARTPRYFLAGKFKPRQKTTKIIDVVYQVGRTGQITPVAILEPVEVGGVIVQRATLHNFDEVQRLGVKIGDRVVVQRAGDVIPDIVQVIKEARTGEEKEILPPEKCPVCGAKVVREGAYYRCVSMQCPAKLKAHLRHFAQRRAMDIEGLGEKVAEQLVDRGLVKDVADLFYLKKSQLLTLEGFADKSAQNLIDQINKARKTTLARFLYALGIPNVGEFTAKVLAERFKSLDKLMNATYDQLISIPGIGPETATSIIEFFRNEQNRQIIKKFLDAGITFEEETAKPVAESPFKGKTVVFTGELDSMTRDEAKEKVEALGGRVSNSVSRNTDFVVVGRNPGSKYQKALELKVKILNEEEFLKLLKEAGAL
;
A
#
# COMPACT_ATOMS: atom_id res chain seq x y z
N LYS A 1 -21.07 27.35 9.10
CA LYS A 1 -19.73 27.82 9.59
C LYS A 1 -18.70 27.59 8.48
N THR A 2 -17.76 28.51 8.22
CA THR A 2 -16.81 28.35 7.11
C THR A 2 -15.43 27.84 7.51
N HIS A 3 -14.75 27.14 6.61
CA HIS A 3 -13.38 26.66 6.82
C HIS A 3 -12.38 27.82 6.86
N SER A 4 -12.62 28.89 6.09
CA SER A 4 -11.81 30.11 6.13
C SER A 4 -11.82 30.78 7.50
N GLU A 5 -13.00 30.94 8.13
CA GLU A 5 -13.12 31.47 9.49
C GLU A 5 -12.40 30.59 10.52
N ALA A 6 -12.42 29.27 10.33
CA ALA A 6 -11.69 28.35 11.20
C ALA A 6 -10.18 28.54 11.11
N LEU A 7 -9.63 28.77 9.91
CA LEU A 7 -8.19 29.05 9.72
C LEU A 7 -7.79 30.41 10.32
N GLU A 8 -8.64 31.42 10.20
CA GLU A 8 -8.41 32.73 10.86
C GLU A 8 -8.45 32.63 12.39
N ALA A 9 -9.36 31.82 12.95
CA ALA A 9 -9.43 31.60 14.38
C ALA A 9 -8.15 30.90 14.90
N ILE A 10 -7.63 29.92 14.15
CA ILE A 10 -6.37 29.22 14.46
C ILE A 10 -5.20 30.21 14.54
N GLU A 11 -5.11 31.16 13.60
CA GLU A 11 -4.08 32.21 13.63
C GLU A 11 -4.25 33.17 14.81
N LYS A 12 -5.49 33.58 15.12
CA LYS A 12 -5.78 34.42 16.30
C LYS A 12 -5.40 33.75 17.61
N TRP A 13 -5.42 32.42 17.67
CA TRP A 13 -4.97 31.64 18.83
C TRP A 13 -3.45 31.44 18.88
N GLY A 14 -2.69 32.02 17.95
CA GLY A 14 -1.22 31.96 17.93
C GLY A 14 -0.64 30.75 17.21
N PHE A 15 -1.47 29.93 16.56
CA PHE A 15 -0.98 28.81 15.74
C PHE A 15 -0.71 29.27 14.30
N LYS A 16 0.27 28.64 13.65
CA LYS A 16 0.52 28.84 12.21
C LYS A 16 -0.53 28.09 11.40
N ALA A 17 -1.40 28.80 10.69
CA ALA A 17 -2.29 28.20 9.70
C ALA A 17 -1.63 28.19 8.31
N SER A 18 -2.19 27.39 7.40
CA SER A 18 -1.66 27.25 6.04
C SER A 18 -1.74 28.57 5.27
N SER A 19 -0.59 29.11 4.87
CA SER A 19 -0.46 30.32 4.06
C SER A 19 0.58 30.08 2.96
N PRO A 20 0.33 30.50 1.70
CA PRO A 20 -0.79 31.34 1.26
C PRO A 20 -2.12 30.56 1.10
N ARG A 21 -3.26 31.27 1.19
CA ARG A 21 -4.61 30.75 0.95
C ARG A 21 -5.55 31.82 0.38
N LYS A 22 -6.58 31.42 -0.39
CA LYS A 22 -7.61 32.30 -0.97
C LYS A 22 -8.99 31.66 -0.88
N VAL A 23 -10.01 32.44 -0.51
CA VAL A 23 -11.42 32.03 -0.65
C VAL A 23 -11.85 32.35 -2.08
N CYS A 24 -12.26 31.32 -2.82
CA CYS A 24 -12.72 31.42 -4.20
C CYS A 24 -14.24 31.26 -4.25
N LYS A 25 -14.94 32.12 -5.00
CA LYS A 25 -16.41 32.12 -5.11
C LYS A 25 -16.95 31.14 -6.15
N ASN A 26 -16.12 30.76 -7.11
CA ASN A 26 -16.47 29.89 -8.23
C ASN A 26 -15.24 29.08 -8.69
N ILE A 27 -15.42 28.21 -9.68
CA ILE A 27 -14.35 27.34 -10.18
C ILE A 27 -13.30 28.12 -10.96
N GLU A 28 -13.67 29.21 -11.62
CA GLU A 28 -12.76 30.07 -12.37
C GLU A 28 -11.71 30.70 -11.45
N GLU A 29 -12.14 31.23 -10.29
CA GLU A 29 -11.25 31.78 -9.26
C GLU A 29 -10.34 30.70 -8.65
N VAL A 30 -10.81 29.46 -8.55
CA VAL A 30 -9.98 28.33 -8.08
C VAL A 30 -8.89 28.01 -9.10
N ILE A 31 -9.23 27.97 -10.39
CA ILE A 31 -8.27 27.71 -11.48
C ILE A 31 -7.24 28.84 -11.57
N GLU A 32 -7.66 30.09 -11.42
CA GLU A 32 -6.76 31.25 -11.38
C GLU A 32 -5.80 31.14 -10.20
N TYR A 33 -6.30 30.82 -9.00
CA TYR A 33 -5.47 30.67 -7.82
C TYR A 33 -4.50 29.49 -7.94
N TYR A 34 -4.94 28.37 -8.51
CA TYR A 34 -4.06 27.25 -8.85
C TYR A 34 -2.88 27.68 -9.73
N ARG A 35 -3.14 28.43 -10.81
CA ARG A 35 -2.08 28.91 -11.73
C ARG A 35 -1.14 29.91 -11.06
N TYR A 36 -1.69 30.81 -10.24
CA TYR A 36 -0.90 31.74 -9.45
C TYR A 36 0.06 30.98 -8.51
N MET A 37 -0.48 30.00 -7.77
CA MET A 37 0.31 29.19 -6.84
C MET A 37 1.37 28.34 -7.55
N GLU A 38 1.06 27.79 -8.73
CA GLU A 38 2.03 27.07 -9.57
C GLU A 38 3.21 27.98 -9.99
N ASN A 39 2.94 29.25 -10.31
CA ASN A 39 3.97 30.21 -10.71
C ASN A 39 4.88 30.64 -9.55
N ILE A 40 4.34 30.83 -8.34
CA ILE A 40 5.11 31.31 -7.19
C ILE A 40 5.74 30.17 -6.37
N ARG A 41 5.50 28.91 -6.73
CA ARG A 41 5.89 27.75 -5.92
C ARG A 41 7.39 27.71 -5.58
N ASP A 42 8.24 28.18 -6.49
CA ASP A 42 9.71 28.17 -6.31
C ASP A 42 10.22 29.39 -5.52
N SER A 43 9.36 30.38 -5.23
CA SER A 43 9.68 31.52 -4.36
C SER A 43 9.31 31.32 -2.90
N LEU A 44 8.62 30.22 -2.58
CA LEU A 44 8.22 29.89 -1.21
C LEU A 44 9.36 29.21 -0.47
N GLU A 45 9.42 29.38 0.84
CA GLU A 45 10.45 28.79 1.72
C GLU A 45 10.31 27.27 1.91
N TYR A 46 9.33 26.66 1.24
CA TYR A 46 8.98 25.25 1.36
C TYR A 46 8.47 24.70 0.03
N GLU A 47 8.57 23.40 -0.16
CA GLU A 47 8.09 22.75 -1.38
C GLU A 47 6.55 22.60 -1.37
N LEU A 48 5.95 22.81 -2.54
CA LEU A 48 4.53 22.59 -2.79
C LEU A 48 4.35 21.72 -4.03
N ASP A 49 3.51 20.69 -3.87
CA ASP A 49 3.15 19.75 -4.95
C ASP A 49 1.77 20.05 -5.56
N GLY A 50 1.10 21.10 -5.07
CA GLY A 50 -0.22 21.52 -5.50
C GLY A 50 -0.93 22.39 -4.47
N ILE A 51 -2.23 22.56 -4.68
CA ILE A 51 -3.15 23.18 -3.71
C ILE A 51 -4.21 22.18 -3.27
N VAL A 52 -4.78 22.40 -2.08
CA VAL A 52 -5.96 21.65 -1.61
C VAL A 52 -7.18 22.53 -1.73
N ILE A 53 -8.14 22.11 -2.55
CA ILE A 53 -9.41 22.78 -2.77
C ILE A 53 -10.43 22.15 -1.81
N LYS A 54 -11.12 22.97 -1.02
CA LYS A 54 -12.12 22.50 -0.05
C LYS A 54 -13.42 23.28 -0.21
N VAL A 55 -14.54 22.58 -0.04
CA VAL A 55 -15.83 23.25 0.12
C VAL A 55 -15.79 24.09 1.39
N ASN A 56 -15.97 25.41 1.25
CA ASN A 56 -15.76 26.33 2.37
C ASN A 56 -16.84 26.18 3.45
N ASP A 57 -18.08 25.89 3.06
CA ASP A 57 -19.15 25.61 4.02
C ASP A 57 -18.97 24.21 4.63
N MET A 58 -18.65 24.17 5.92
CA MET A 58 -18.40 22.93 6.64
C MET A 58 -19.67 22.11 6.90
N GLU A 59 -20.86 22.70 6.81
CA GLU A 59 -22.12 21.98 7.01
C GLU A 59 -22.42 21.00 5.86
N LEU A 60 -21.84 21.25 4.69
CA LEU A 60 -21.95 20.37 3.53
C LEU A 60 -21.07 19.12 3.63
N TRP A 61 -20.08 19.09 4.52
CA TRP A 61 -19.12 18.00 4.60
C TRP A 61 -19.76 16.66 4.99
N ASP A 62 -20.70 16.70 5.94
CA ASP A 62 -21.45 15.51 6.38
C ASP A 62 -22.36 14.98 5.27
N LYS A 63 -22.98 15.89 4.49
CA LYS A 63 -23.83 15.55 3.34
C LYS A 63 -23.02 14.94 2.19
N LEU A 64 -21.82 15.45 1.95
CA LEU A 64 -20.92 14.96 0.90
C LEU A 64 -20.27 13.62 1.28
N GLY A 65 -20.03 13.37 2.57
CA GLY A 65 -19.55 12.08 3.07
C GLY A 65 -18.12 11.73 2.59
N THR A 66 -17.81 10.43 2.62
CA THR A 66 -16.48 9.88 2.32
C THR A 66 -16.57 8.68 1.39
N THR A 67 -15.53 8.41 0.62
CA THR A 67 -15.28 7.12 -0.04
C THR A 67 -14.51 6.20 0.92
N ALA A 68 -14.20 4.97 0.50
CA ALA A 68 -13.38 4.05 1.29
C ALA A 68 -12.00 4.63 1.71
N ARG A 69 -11.51 5.68 1.04
CA ARG A 69 -10.19 6.27 1.32
C ARG A 69 -10.16 7.79 1.47
N THR A 70 -11.11 8.53 0.88
CA THR A 70 -11.03 10.01 0.78
C THR A 70 -12.38 10.69 1.03
N PRO A 71 -12.42 11.80 1.80
CA PRO A 71 -13.58 12.68 1.88
C PRO A 71 -13.95 13.34 0.55
N ARG A 72 -15.25 13.54 0.30
CA ARG A 72 -15.74 14.10 -0.98
C ARG A 72 -15.74 15.64 -1.03
N TYR A 73 -15.59 16.30 0.10
CA TYR A 73 -15.62 17.77 0.20
C TYR A 73 -14.26 18.45 -0.04
N PHE A 74 -13.22 17.68 -0.40
CA PHE A 74 -11.95 18.27 -0.82
C PHE A 74 -11.33 17.52 -2.01
N LEU A 75 -10.46 18.23 -2.71
CA LEU A 75 -9.69 17.75 -3.85
C LEU A 75 -8.25 18.27 -3.74
N ALA A 76 -7.26 17.43 -4.04
CA ALA A 76 -5.88 17.87 -4.22
C ALA A 76 -5.66 18.23 -5.69
N GLY A 77 -5.50 19.53 -5.98
CA GLY A 77 -5.10 20.02 -7.30
C GLY A 77 -3.58 20.04 -7.39
N LYS A 78 -3.00 18.92 -7.87
CA LYS A 78 -1.54 18.77 -8.01
C LYS A 78 -1.00 19.64 -9.14
N PHE A 79 0.14 20.31 -8.92
CA PHE A 79 0.84 21.05 -9.96
C PHE A 79 1.36 20.13 -11.06
N LYS A 80 1.74 20.72 -12.20
CA LYS A 80 2.52 19.99 -13.18
C LYS A 80 3.81 19.50 -12.51
N PRO A 81 4.07 18.18 -12.51
CA PRO A 81 5.29 17.62 -11.95
C PRO A 81 6.53 18.33 -12.50
N ARG A 82 7.55 18.48 -11.66
CA ARG A 82 8.85 18.99 -12.13
C ARG A 82 9.38 18.02 -13.19
N GLN A 83 9.67 18.57 -14.37
CA GLN A 83 10.19 17.83 -15.51
C GLN A 83 11.65 18.21 -15.73
N LYS A 84 12.49 17.21 -16.00
CA LYS A 84 13.87 17.40 -16.41
C LYS A 84 14.19 16.51 -17.58
N THR A 85 15.15 16.94 -18.38
CA THR A 85 15.66 16.15 -19.49
C THR A 85 16.88 15.35 -19.03
N THR A 86 16.91 14.06 -19.35
CA THR A 86 18.07 13.18 -19.16
C THR A 86 18.17 12.18 -20.33
N LYS A 87 19.18 11.32 -20.32
CA LYS A 87 19.39 10.26 -21.33
C LYS A 87 19.04 8.89 -20.76
N ILE A 88 18.40 8.05 -21.56
CA ILE A 88 18.25 6.62 -21.26
C ILE A 88 19.57 5.91 -21.57
N ILE A 89 20.21 5.36 -20.55
CA ILE A 89 21.44 4.57 -20.68
C ILE A 89 21.10 3.14 -21.10
N ASP A 90 20.09 2.55 -20.46
CA ASP A 90 19.68 1.16 -20.67
C ASP A 90 18.23 0.93 -20.24
N VAL A 91 17.67 -0.23 -20.52
CA VAL A 91 16.38 -0.67 -19.98
C VAL A 91 16.51 -2.06 -19.37
N VAL A 92 16.09 -2.18 -18.11
CA VAL A 92 16.01 -3.46 -17.41
C VAL A 92 14.57 -3.94 -17.32
N TYR A 93 14.39 -5.26 -17.34
CA TYR A 93 13.08 -5.90 -17.28
C TYR A 93 12.86 -6.52 -15.90
N GLN A 94 11.97 -5.90 -15.12
CA GLN A 94 11.61 -6.39 -13.80
C GLN A 94 10.45 -7.39 -13.89
N VAL A 95 10.59 -8.54 -13.23
CA VAL A 95 9.53 -9.56 -13.15
C VAL A 95 8.83 -9.43 -11.81
N GLY A 96 7.57 -9.01 -11.84
CA GLY A 96 6.72 -8.89 -10.65
C GLY A 96 6.20 -10.22 -10.12
N ARG A 97 5.49 -10.18 -8.98
CA ARG A 97 4.90 -11.34 -8.30
C ARG A 97 4.03 -12.22 -9.21
N THR A 98 3.21 -11.60 -10.05
CA THR A 98 2.32 -12.29 -10.99
C THR A 98 3.02 -12.74 -12.28
N GLY A 99 4.33 -12.53 -12.38
CA GLY A 99 5.10 -12.77 -13.59
C GLY A 99 5.08 -11.61 -14.58
N GLN A 100 4.32 -10.54 -14.33
CA GLN A 100 4.33 -9.33 -15.16
C GLN A 100 5.75 -8.79 -15.34
N ILE A 101 6.13 -8.58 -16.60
CA ILE A 101 7.42 -8.03 -17.00
C ILE A 101 7.22 -6.54 -17.26
N THR A 102 7.85 -5.72 -16.42
CA THR A 102 7.78 -4.26 -16.49
C THR A 102 9.11 -3.70 -16.99
N PRO A 103 9.10 -2.92 -18.09
CA PRO A 103 10.29 -2.20 -18.53
C PRO A 103 10.58 -1.01 -17.60
N VAL A 104 11.84 -0.89 -17.18
CA VAL A 104 12.33 0.19 -16.32
C VAL A 104 13.55 0.82 -16.99
N ALA A 105 13.46 2.11 -17.29
CA ALA A 105 14.56 2.87 -17.86
C ALA A 105 15.64 3.14 -16.79
N ILE A 106 16.89 2.86 -17.15
CA ILE A 106 18.08 3.30 -16.43
C ILE A 106 18.50 4.62 -17.05
N LEU A 107 18.55 5.66 -16.22
CA LEU A 107 18.77 7.04 -16.64
C LEU A 107 20.15 7.51 -16.23
N GLU A 108 20.71 8.42 -17.02
CA GLU A 108 21.78 9.28 -16.54
C GLU A 108 21.28 10.07 -15.32
N PRO A 109 22.03 10.12 -14.21
CA PRO A 109 21.57 10.74 -12.97
C PRO A 109 21.08 12.17 -13.20
N VAL A 110 19.85 12.48 -12.80
CA VAL A 110 19.25 13.80 -12.97
C VAL A 110 18.47 14.20 -11.73
N GLU A 111 18.62 15.45 -11.29
CA GLU A 111 17.91 15.96 -10.12
C GLU A 111 16.49 16.44 -10.49
N VAL A 112 15.48 15.73 -9.99
CA VAL A 112 14.05 16.03 -10.22
C VAL A 112 13.37 16.31 -8.89
N GLY A 113 13.15 17.60 -8.60
CA GLY A 113 12.52 18.03 -7.36
C GLY A 113 13.32 17.61 -6.12
N GLY A 114 14.59 18.01 -6.05
CA GLY A 114 15.47 17.80 -4.90
C GLY A 114 16.00 16.37 -4.70
N VAL A 115 15.66 15.42 -5.59
CA VAL A 115 16.13 14.03 -5.50
C VAL A 115 16.78 13.61 -6.81
N ILE A 116 17.89 12.87 -6.71
CA ILE A 116 18.57 12.27 -7.86
C ILE A 116 17.78 11.06 -8.34
N VAL A 117 17.30 11.12 -9.58
CA VAL A 117 16.59 10.05 -10.27
C VAL A 117 17.54 9.33 -11.22
N GLN A 118 17.66 8.01 -11.07
CA GLN A 118 18.44 7.12 -11.96
C GLN A 118 17.58 6.03 -12.59
N ARG A 119 16.33 5.87 -12.15
CA ARG A 119 15.41 4.86 -12.64
C ARG A 119 14.04 5.47 -12.83
N ALA A 120 13.40 5.18 -13.95
CA ALA A 120 12.02 5.57 -14.22
C ALA A 120 11.24 4.41 -14.82
N THR A 121 9.97 4.28 -14.43
CA THR A 121 9.08 3.28 -15.03
C THR A 121 8.72 3.66 -16.46
N LEU A 122 8.63 2.66 -17.33
CA LEU A 122 8.02 2.77 -18.66
C LEU A 122 6.61 2.17 -18.69
N HIS A 123 6.07 1.82 -17.51
CA HIS A 123 4.76 1.19 -17.29
C HIS A 123 4.55 -0.19 -17.93
N ASN A 124 4.52 -0.27 -19.26
CA ASN A 124 4.35 -1.49 -20.04
C ASN A 124 4.86 -1.27 -21.47
N PHE A 125 4.87 -2.33 -22.29
CA PHE A 125 5.40 -2.25 -23.65
C PHE A 125 4.49 -1.50 -24.63
N ASP A 126 3.17 -1.41 -24.35
CA ASP A 126 2.27 -0.58 -25.16
C ASP A 126 2.60 0.91 -24.96
N GLU A 127 2.98 1.31 -23.75
CA GLU A 127 3.45 2.67 -23.44
C GLU A 127 4.82 2.98 -24.06
N VAL A 128 5.74 2.01 -24.06
CA VAL A 128 7.01 2.11 -24.80
C VAL A 128 6.75 2.40 -26.28
N GLN A 129 5.81 1.66 -26.88
CA GLN A 129 5.43 1.86 -28.29
C GLN A 129 4.74 3.21 -28.52
N ARG A 130 3.83 3.62 -27.61
CA ARG A 130 3.12 4.91 -27.69
C ARG A 130 4.07 6.09 -27.64
N LEU A 131 5.04 6.06 -26.72
CA LEU A 131 6.09 7.08 -26.61
C LEU A 131 7.10 6.98 -27.77
N GLY A 132 7.26 5.78 -28.33
CA GLY A 132 8.27 5.46 -29.33
C GLY A 132 9.68 5.58 -28.78
N VAL A 133 9.85 5.28 -27.48
CA VAL A 133 11.10 5.43 -26.74
C VAL A 133 12.10 4.32 -27.08
N LYS A 134 13.38 4.70 -27.15
CA LYS A 134 14.51 3.83 -27.48
C LYS A 134 15.63 4.01 -26.45
N ILE A 135 16.48 2.99 -26.29
CA ILE A 135 17.70 3.10 -25.48
C ILE A 135 18.64 4.09 -26.19
N GLY A 136 19.18 5.06 -25.44
CA GLY A 136 19.97 6.15 -25.97
C GLY A 136 19.19 7.46 -26.16
N ASP A 137 17.85 7.43 -26.14
CA ASP A 137 17.04 8.64 -26.30
C ASP A 137 17.28 9.65 -25.17
N ARG A 138 17.23 10.95 -25.53
CA ARG A 138 16.97 12.01 -24.55
C ARG A 138 15.48 12.05 -24.25
N VAL A 139 15.14 12.04 -22.96
CA VAL A 139 13.77 11.94 -22.49
C VAL A 139 13.48 12.99 -21.43
N VAL A 140 12.22 13.38 -21.35
CA VAL A 140 11.70 14.18 -20.24
C VAL A 140 11.20 13.22 -19.17
N VAL A 141 11.82 13.27 -18.00
CA VAL A 141 11.43 12.52 -16.81
C VAL A 141 10.73 13.45 -15.83
N GLN A 142 9.74 12.93 -15.13
CA GLN A 142 9.09 13.61 -14.01
C GLN A 142 8.94 12.66 -12.83
N ARG A 143 8.47 13.18 -11.68
CA ARG A 143 8.03 12.36 -10.55
C ARG A 143 6.51 12.42 -10.44
N ALA A 144 5.83 11.35 -10.83
CA ALA A 144 4.38 11.25 -10.68
C ALA A 144 4.01 11.30 -9.19
N GLY A 145 3.23 12.33 -8.82
CA GLY A 145 2.82 12.58 -7.44
C GLY A 145 3.99 12.69 -6.45
N ASP A 146 5.16 13.15 -6.92
CA ASP A 146 6.41 13.26 -6.16
C ASP A 146 6.95 11.96 -5.55
N VAL A 147 6.54 10.78 -6.05
CA VAL A 147 7.04 9.50 -5.53
C VAL A 147 7.72 8.66 -6.62
N ILE A 148 7.02 8.37 -7.71
CA ILE A 148 7.48 7.39 -8.70
C ILE A 148 7.93 8.11 -9.98
N PRO A 149 9.21 8.01 -10.37
CA PRO A 149 9.66 8.62 -11.62
C PRO A 149 9.14 7.86 -12.85
N ASP A 150 8.67 8.61 -13.85
CA ASP A 150 8.14 8.11 -15.13
C ASP A 150 8.63 8.96 -16.32
N ILE A 151 8.64 8.35 -17.50
CA ILE A 151 9.01 9.04 -18.75
C ILE A 151 7.78 9.68 -19.38
N VAL A 152 7.83 11.00 -19.56
CA VAL A 152 6.72 11.79 -20.11
C VAL A 152 6.73 11.79 -21.63
N GLN A 153 7.90 12.06 -22.21
CA GLN A 153 8.08 12.16 -23.65
C GLN A 153 9.53 11.96 -24.05
N VAL A 154 9.72 11.64 -25.33
CA VAL A 154 11.01 11.49 -25.99
C VAL A 154 11.30 12.74 -26.81
N ILE A 155 12.53 13.26 -26.73
CA ILE A 155 13.02 14.37 -27.54
C ILE A 155 13.60 13.77 -28.83
N LYS A 156 12.72 13.50 -29.81
CA LYS A 156 13.08 12.76 -31.03
C LYS A 156 14.07 13.51 -31.92
N GLU A 157 14.10 14.83 -31.82
CA GLU A 157 15.01 15.72 -32.56
C GLU A 157 16.47 15.57 -32.09
N ALA A 158 16.68 15.05 -30.88
CA ALA A 158 18.00 14.81 -30.33
C ALA A 158 18.58 13.43 -30.69
N ARG A 159 17.91 12.69 -31.57
CA ARG A 159 18.36 11.36 -32.02
C ARG A 159 19.57 11.46 -32.94
N THR A 160 20.47 10.52 -32.73
CA THR A 160 21.71 10.33 -33.48
C THR A 160 21.57 9.24 -34.55
N GLY A 161 20.56 8.37 -34.43
CA GLY A 161 20.37 7.19 -35.29
C GLY A 161 20.99 5.91 -34.70
N GLU A 162 21.72 6.01 -33.59
CA GLU A 162 22.33 4.87 -32.90
C GLU A 162 21.41 4.23 -31.84
N GLU A 163 20.20 4.78 -31.65
CA GLU A 163 19.28 4.36 -30.60
C GLU A 163 18.70 2.95 -30.84
N LYS A 164 18.59 2.15 -29.77
CA LYS A 164 18.13 0.75 -29.85
C LYS A 164 16.68 0.60 -29.42
N GLU A 165 15.94 -0.25 -30.13
CA GLU A 165 14.54 -0.51 -29.81
C GLU A 165 14.38 -1.27 -28.50
N ILE A 166 13.33 -0.92 -27.75
CA ILE A 166 12.94 -1.61 -26.52
C ILE A 166 11.84 -2.59 -26.87
N LEU A 167 12.19 -3.86 -26.96
CA LEU A 167 11.27 -4.94 -27.34
C LEU A 167 10.93 -5.83 -26.15
N PRO A 168 9.70 -6.35 -26.06
CA PRO A 168 9.36 -7.34 -25.06
C PRO A 168 10.25 -8.58 -25.20
N PRO A 169 10.81 -9.12 -24.10
CA PRO A 169 11.69 -10.27 -24.20
C PRO A 169 10.87 -11.54 -24.51
N GLU A 170 11.35 -12.38 -25.44
CA GLU A 170 10.70 -13.66 -25.75
C GLU A 170 10.80 -14.68 -24.60
N LYS A 171 11.88 -14.55 -23.81
CA LYS A 171 12.18 -15.38 -22.64
C LYS A 171 12.31 -14.50 -21.41
N CYS A 172 11.82 -15.02 -20.28
CA CYS A 172 11.86 -14.33 -19.01
C CYS A 172 13.32 -14.03 -18.64
N PRO A 173 13.67 -12.77 -18.32
CA PRO A 173 15.04 -12.37 -18.04
C PRO A 173 15.61 -12.99 -16.76
N VAL A 174 14.76 -13.61 -15.94
CA VAL A 174 15.16 -14.22 -14.66
C VAL A 174 15.25 -15.74 -14.75
N CYS A 175 14.28 -16.41 -15.36
CA CYS A 175 14.23 -17.89 -15.38
C CYS A 175 14.30 -18.51 -16.78
N GLY A 176 14.40 -17.70 -17.84
CA GLY A 176 14.48 -18.18 -19.23
C GLY A 176 13.18 -18.78 -19.80
N ALA A 177 12.11 -18.90 -19.00
CA ALA A 177 10.83 -19.45 -19.45
C ALA A 177 10.14 -18.57 -20.49
N LYS A 178 9.21 -19.14 -21.26
CA LYS A 178 8.44 -18.41 -22.27
C LYS A 178 7.70 -17.22 -21.67
N VAL A 179 7.69 -16.11 -22.41
CA VAL A 179 6.86 -14.93 -22.11
C VAL A 179 5.63 -14.95 -23.01
N VAL A 180 4.47 -14.63 -22.43
CA VAL A 180 3.19 -14.55 -23.15
C VAL A 180 2.57 -13.18 -22.91
N ARG A 181 1.88 -12.64 -23.93
CA ARG A 181 1.10 -11.42 -23.82
C ARG A 181 -0.31 -11.74 -23.29
N GLU A 182 -0.69 -11.11 -22.19
CA GLU A 182 -2.02 -11.17 -21.57
C GLU A 182 -2.58 -9.73 -21.52
N GLY A 183 -3.48 -9.41 -22.47
CA GLY A 183 -3.96 -8.03 -22.65
C GLY A 183 -2.82 -7.06 -22.99
N ALA A 184 -2.64 -6.04 -22.15
CA ALA A 184 -1.58 -5.03 -22.29
C ALA A 184 -0.22 -5.44 -21.67
N TYR A 185 -0.17 -6.59 -20.98
CA TYR A 185 1.00 -6.98 -20.18
C TYR A 185 1.69 -8.21 -20.76
N TYR A 186 3.02 -8.25 -20.65
CA TYR A 186 3.82 -9.43 -20.92
C TYR A 186 4.12 -10.14 -19.61
N ARG A 187 3.97 -11.48 -19.56
CA ARG A 187 4.13 -12.25 -18.34
C ARG A 187 5.00 -13.48 -18.52
N CYS A 188 5.82 -13.75 -17.53
CA CYS A 188 6.48 -15.03 -17.32
C CYS A 188 5.45 -16.08 -16.87
N VAL A 189 5.27 -17.13 -17.68
CA VAL A 189 4.33 -18.22 -17.37
C VAL A 189 4.88 -19.24 -16.38
N SER A 190 6.19 -19.20 -16.08
CA SER A 190 6.79 -20.17 -15.15
C SER A 190 6.26 -19.95 -13.73
N MET A 191 5.77 -21.03 -13.13
CA MET A 191 5.39 -21.07 -11.72
C MET A 191 6.62 -21.09 -10.81
N GLN A 192 7.75 -21.59 -11.30
CA GLN A 192 9.00 -21.75 -10.55
C GLN A 192 9.97 -20.57 -10.74
N CYS A 193 9.48 -19.45 -11.29
CA CYS A 193 10.32 -18.27 -11.52
C CYS A 193 10.84 -17.71 -10.17
N PRO A 194 12.16 -17.64 -9.94
CA PRO A 194 12.72 -17.12 -8.69
C PRO A 194 12.24 -15.71 -8.35
N ALA A 195 12.09 -14.83 -9.35
CA ALA A 195 11.59 -13.48 -9.12
C ALA A 195 10.13 -13.45 -8.61
N LYS A 196 9.28 -14.35 -9.10
CA LYS A 196 7.90 -14.48 -8.60
C LYS A 196 7.92 -14.93 -7.14
N LEU A 197 8.75 -15.92 -6.80
CA LEU A 197 8.90 -16.40 -5.42
C LEU A 197 9.44 -15.32 -4.48
N LYS A 198 10.52 -14.61 -4.85
CA LYS A 198 11.06 -13.48 -4.08
C LYS A 198 10.02 -12.40 -3.84
N ALA A 199 9.26 -12.03 -4.87
CA ALA A 199 8.18 -11.05 -4.75
C ALA A 199 7.00 -11.56 -3.91
N HIS A 200 6.70 -12.86 -3.98
CA HIS A 200 5.65 -13.49 -3.16
C HIS A 200 6.06 -13.55 -1.69
N LEU A 201 7.30 -13.92 -1.37
CA LEU A 201 7.82 -13.90 0.00
C LEU A 201 7.72 -12.50 0.62
N ARG A 202 8.12 -11.46 -0.12
CA ARG A 202 7.98 -10.07 0.35
C ARG A 202 6.52 -9.69 0.60
N HIS A 203 5.61 -10.06 -0.30
CA HIS A 203 4.17 -9.83 -0.13
C HIS A 203 3.63 -10.56 1.10
N PHE A 204 4.00 -11.83 1.25
CA PHE A 204 3.60 -12.68 2.37
C PHE A 204 4.07 -12.11 3.70
N ALA A 205 5.29 -11.57 3.75
CA ALA A 205 5.90 -10.95 4.92
C ALA A 205 5.27 -9.61 5.33
N GLN A 206 4.52 -8.95 4.44
CA GLN A 206 4.00 -7.60 4.71
C GLN A 206 3.22 -7.55 6.01
N ARG A 207 3.26 -6.38 6.63
CA ARG A 207 2.57 -6.09 7.88
C ARG A 207 1.07 -6.39 7.87
N ARG A 208 0.40 -6.23 6.73
CA ARG A 208 -1.04 -6.54 6.57
C ARG A 208 -1.32 -7.98 6.12
N ALA A 209 -0.27 -8.74 5.84
CA ALA A 209 -0.29 -10.15 5.46
C ALA A 209 0.10 -11.01 6.67
N MET A 210 1.30 -11.59 6.71
CA MET A 210 1.72 -12.46 7.82
C MET A 210 2.61 -11.77 8.84
N ASP A 211 2.93 -10.49 8.64
CA ASP A 211 3.67 -9.64 9.60
C ASP A 211 5.01 -10.25 10.06
N ILE A 212 5.89 -10.50 9.09
CA ILE A 212 7.22 -11.06 9.32
C ILE A 212 8.25 -9.98 8.98
N GLU A 213 8.46 -9.04 9.91
CA GLU A 213 9.29 -7.84 9.69
C GLU A 213 10.72 -8.16 9.23
N GLY A 214 11.32 -9.22 9.77
CA GLY A 214 12.67 -9.65 9.44
C GLY A 214 12.82 -10.22 8.01
N LEU A 215 11.71 -10.48 7.31
CA LEU A 215 11.70 -11.01 5.94
C LEU A 215 11.61 -9.87 4.90
N GLY A 216 12.65 -9.03 4.89
CA GLY A 216 12.83 -7.97 3.91
C GLY A 216 13.32 -8.46 2.54
N GLU A 217 13.54 -7.53 1.61
CA GLU A 217 13.94 -7.83 0.22
C GLU A 217 15.23 -8.66 0.14
N LYS A 218 16.31 -8.21 0.80
CA LYS A 218 17.59 -8.93 0.81
C LYS A 218 17.48 -10.33 1.41
N VAL A 219 16.64 -10.51 2.43
CA VAL A 219 16.47 -11.83 3.08
C VAL A 219 15.70 -12.76 2.16
N ALA A 220 14.62 -12.29 1.54
CA ALA A 220 13.86 -13.06 0.55
C ALA A 220 14.73 -13.47 -0.65
N GLU A 221 15.59 -12.56 -1.13
CA GLU A 221 16.57 -12.87 -2.18
C GLU A 221 17.51 -13.99 -1.77
N GLN A 222 18.19 -13.86 -0.62
CA GLN A 222 19.14 -14.85 -0.14
C GLN A 222 18.51 -16.22 0.11
N LEU A 223 17.28 -16.28 0.65
CA LEU A 223 16.56 -17.54 0.88
C LEU A 223 16.27 -18.29 -0.42
N VAL A 224 15.87 -17.57 -1.47
CA VAL A 224 15.56 -18.16 -2.78
C VAL A 224 16.83 -18.52 -3.53
N ASP A 225 17.82 -17.62 -3.58
CA ASP A 225 19.04 -17.81 -4.36
C ASP A 225 19.91 -18.95 -3.83
N ARG A 226 19.86 -19.20 -2.51
CA ARG A 226 20.52 -20.35 -1.88
C ARG A 226 19.66 -21.61 -1.87
N GLY A 227 18.47 -21.58 -2.46
CA GLY A 227 17.57 -22.72 -2.54
C GLY A 227 17.03 -23.20 -1.19
N LEU A 228 17.08 -22.36 -0.16
CA LEU A 228 16.53 -22.67 1.17
C LEU A 228 15.00 -22.66 1.17
N VAL A 229 14.40 -21.93 0.23
CA VAL A 229 12.95 -21.80 0.04
C VAL A 229 12.62 -21.98 -1.44
N LYS A 230 11.67 -22.87 -1.74
CA LYS A 230 11.14 -23.17 -3.08
C LYS A 230 9.68 -22.75 -3.24
N ASP A 231 8.96 -22.67 -2.13
CA ASP A 231 7.62 -22.07 -2.04
C ASP A 231 7.46 -21.31 -0.73
N VAL A 232 6.46 -20.44 -0.64
CA VAL A 232 6.24 -19.61 0.55
C VAL A 232 6.00 -20.41 1.83
N ALA A 233 5.57 -21.67 1.75
CA ALA A 233 5.34 -22.51 2.93
C ALA A 233 6.64 -23.07 3.51
N ASP A 234 7.73 -23.17 2.74
CA ASP A 234 9.06 -23.56 3.25
C ASP A 234 9.56 -22.67 4.40
N LEU A 235 9.11 -21.41 4.46
CA LEU A 235 9.45 -20.49 5.56
C LEU A 235 9.23 -21.15 6.92
N PHE A 236 8.14 -21.88 7.08
CA PHE A 236 7.72 -22.50 8.33
C PHE A 236 8.49 -23.79 8.68
N TYR A 237 9.42 -24.21 7.81
CA TYR A 237 10.30 -25.36 8.01
C TYR A 237 11.78 -24.95 8.10
N LEU A 238 12.08 -23.65 7.98
CA LEU A 238 13.45 -23.14 8.13
C LEU A 238 13.99 -23.40 9.54
N LYS A 239 15.26 -23.80 9.58
CA LYS A 239 16.03 -23.96 10.81
C LYS A 239 16.93 -22.75 11.01
N LYS A 240 17.14 -22.36 12.27
CA LYS A 240 18.07 -21.29 12.65
C LYS A 240 19.46 -21.49 12.03
N SER A 241 19.96 -22.73 11.98
CA SER A 241 21.26 -23.05 11.39
C SER A 241 21.36 -22.71 9.90
N GLN A 242 20.26 -22.77 9.14
CA GLN A 242 20.24 -22.38 7.74
C GLN A 242 20.33 -20.86 7.59
N LEU A 243 19.66 -20.11 8.48
CA LEU A 243 19.70 -18.65 8.49
C LEU A 243 21.09 -18.12 8.86
N LEU A 244 21.82 -18.80 9.74
CA LEU A 244 23.20 -18.43 10.08
C LEU A 244 24.18 -18.50 8.90
N THR A 245 23.81 -19.18 7.81
CA THR A 245 24.63 -19.17 6.59
C THR A 245 24.48 -17.87 5.79
N LEU A 246 23.42 -17.10 6.03
CA LEU A 246 23.08 -15.90 5.27
C LEU A 246 23.94 -14.70 5.68
N GLU A 247 24.23 -13.83 4.72
CA GLU A 247 24.90 -12.57 4.98
C GLU A 247 24.02 -11.65 5.82
N GLY A 248 24.62 -11.03 6.84
CA GLY A 248 23.93 -10.15 7.80
C GLY A 248 23.20 -10.88 8.93
N PHE A 249 23.26 -12.22 8.98
CA PHE A 249 22.69 -13.01 10.07
C PHE A 249 23.73 -13.37 11.13
N ALA A 250 23.35 -13.15 12.39
CA ALA A 250 24.02 -13.62 13.59
C ALA A 250 22.98 -14.38 14.44
N ASP A 251 23.42 -15.02 15.53
CA ASP A 251 22.56 -15.87 16.36
C ASP A 251 21.24 -15.19 16.75
N LYS A 252 21.30 -13.92 17.18
CA LYS A 252 20.14 -13.14 17.59
C LYS A 252 19.20 -12.81 16.41
N SER A 253 19.72 -12.33 15.27
CA SER A 253 18.87 -12.00 14.13
C SER A 253 18.25 -13.24 13.48
N ALA A 254 18.97 -14.36 13.47
CA ALA A 254 18.45 -15.65 13.04
C ALA A 254 17.32 -16.14 13.95
N GLN A 255 17.51 -16.05 15.28
CA GLN A 255 16.48 -16.41 16.24
C GLN A 255 15.24 -15.53 16.08
N ASN A 256 15.42 -14.21 15.98
CA ASN A 256 14.32 -13.27 15.81
C ASN A 256 13.45 -13.58 14.59
N LEU A 257 14.07 -13.92 13.44
CA LEU A 257 13.31 -14.28 12.24
C LEU A 257 12.54 -15.60 12.44
N ILE A 258 13.15 -16.61 13.07
CA ILE A 258 12.44 -17.87 13.39
C ILE A 258 11.26 -17.61 14.33
N ASP A 259 11.44 -16.76 15.34
CA ASP A 259 10.39 -16.43 16.30
C ASP A 259 9.23 -15.68 15.62
N GLN A 260 9.53 -14.74 14.71
CA GLN A 260 8.52 -14.05 13.89
C GLN A 260 7.77 -15.03 12.97
N ILE A 261 8.46 -15.96 12.30
CA ILE A 261 7.83 -17.00 11.48
C ILE A 261 6.92 -17.90 12.33
N ASN A 262 7.38 -18.29 13.52
CA ASN A 262 6.58 -19.11 14.43
C ASN A 262 5.36 -18.37 14.97
N LYS A 263 5.49 -17.08 15.30
CA LYS A 263 4.37 -16.21 15.67
C LYS A 263 3.33 -16.16 14.54
N ALA A 264 3.79 -16.03 13.29
CA ALA A 264 2.93 -15.96 12.11
C ALA A 264 2.12 -17.23 11.84
N ARG A 265 2.40 -18.37 12.51
CA ARG A 265 1.53 -19.57 12.44
C ARG A 265 0.12 -19.29 12.97
N LYS A 266 -0.01 -18.37 13.92
CA LYS A 266 -1.31 -17.90 14.41
C LYS A 266 -1.66 -16.60 13.69
N THR A 267 -2.68 -16.65 12.85
CA THR A 267 -3.11 -15.50 12.03
C THR A 267 -4.62 -15.52 11.87
N THR A 268 -5.18 -14.56 11.13
CA THR A 268 -6.60 -14.57 10.72
C THR A 268 -6.76 -15.09 9.30
N LEU A 269 -7.94 -15.64 8.99
CA LEU A 269 -8.22 -16.12 7.63
C LEU A 269 -8.08 -14.99 6.59
N ALA A 270 -8.52 -13.76 6.91
CA ALA A 270 -8.41 -12.61 6.03
C ALA A 270 -6.95 -12.30 5.65
N ARG A 271 -6.07 -12.26 6.66
CA ARG A 271 -4.65 -11.99 6.49
C ARG A 271 -3.95 -13.09 5.70
N PHE A 272 -4.28 -14.35 5.99
CA PHE A 272 -3.75 -15.48 5.25
C PHE A 272 -4.18 -15.46 3.77
N LEU A 273 -5.46 -15.23 3.48
CA LEU A 273 -5.97 -15.12 2.10
C LEU A 273 -5.31 -13.97 1.32
N TYR A 274 -5.10 -12.83 1.97
CA TYR A 274 -4.34 -11.74 1.39
C TYR A 274 -2.89 -12.15 1.11
N ALA A 275 -2.23 -12.82 2.05
CA ALA A 275 -0.85 -13.29 1.95
C ALA A 275 -0.64 -14.33 0.84
N LEU A 276 -1.63 -15.18 0.56
CA LEU A 276 -1.58 -16.15 -0.54
C LEU A 276 -1.39 -15.49 -1.91
N GLY A 277 -1.75 -14.21 -2.06
CA GLY A 277 -1.51 -13.46 -3.29
C GLY A 277 -2.38 -13.94 -4.46
N ILE A 278 -3.61 -14.40 -4.18
CA ILE A 278 -4.59 -14.82 -5.18
C ILE A 278 -4.82 -13.67 -6.17
N PRO A 279 -4.77 -13.92 -7.50
CA PRO A 279 -5.01 -12.87 -8.49
C PRO A 279 -6.35 -12.15 -8.24
N ASN A 280 -6.35 -10.82 -8.37
CA ASN A 280 -7.51 -9.96 -8.16
C ASN A 280 -8.10 -9.95 -6.73
N VAL A 281 -7.45 -10.58 -5.75
CA VAL A 281 -7.86 -10.55 -4.34
C VAL A 281 -6.93 -9.61 -3.57
N GLY A 282 -7.43 -8.41 -3.30
CA GLY A 282 -6.79 -7.45 -2.41
C GLY A 282 -7.16 -7.67 -0.94
N GLU A 283 -6.59 -6.86 -0.04
CA GLU A 283 -6.82 -6.91 1.42
C GLU A 283 -8.32 -6.86 1.77
N PHE A 284 -9.05 -5.92 1.17
CA PHE A 284 -10.49 -5.78 1.40
C PHE A 284 -11.27 -7.02 0.95
N THR A 285 -11.00 -7.52 -0.26
CA THR A 285 -11.65 -8.73 -0.80
C THR A 285 -11.35 -9.93 0.09
N ALA A 286 -10.10 -10.08 0.56
CA ALA A 286 -9.71 -11.15 1.47
C ALA A 286 -10.49 -11.10 2.79
N LYS A 287 -10.71 -9.90 3.35
CA LYS A 287 -11.54 -9.70 4.54
C LYS A 287 -12.99 -10.12 4.30
N VAL A 288 -13.61 -9.65 3.21
CA VAL A 288 -14.99 -10.01 2.86
C VAL A 288 -15.16 -11.52 2.64
N LEU A 289 -14.19 -12.17 1.98
CA LEU A 289 -14.19 -13.62 1.80
C LEU A 289 -14.07 -14.36 3.14
N ALA A 290 -13.16 -13.93 4.00
CA ALA A 290 -13.00 -14.54 5.32
C ALA A 290 -14.27 -14.40 6.18
N GLU A 291 -14.90 -13.23 6.19
CA GLU A 291 -16.16 -12.98 6.91
C GLU A 291 -17.32 -13.84 6.38
N ARG A 292 -17.41 -13.99 5.05
CA ARG A 292 -18.50 -14.73 4.39
C ARG A 292 -18.39 -16.23 4.58
N PHE A 293 -17.20 -16.79 4.38
CA PHE A 293 -16.99 -18.24 4.38
C PHE A 293 -16.57 -18.80 5.73
N LYS A 294 -15.90 -18.00 6.57
CA LYS A 294 -15.39 -18.33 7.92
C LYS A 294 -14.40 -19.49 8.01
N SER A 295 -14.29 -20.30 6.96
CA SER A 295 -13.42 -21.46 6.87
C SER A 295 -12.72 -21.45 5.52
N LEU A 296 -11.41 -21.73 5.55
CA LEU A 296 -10.61 -21.91 4.35
C LEU A 296 -11.17 -23.05 3.48
N ASP A 297 -11.57 -24.17 4.09
CA ASP A 297 -12.13 -25.31 3.36
C ASP A 297 -13.45 -24.96 2.66
N LYS A 298 -14.33 -24.20 3.33
CA LYS A 298 -15.58 -23.72 2.71
C LYS A 298 -15.31 -22.81 1.52
N LEU A 299 -14.30 -21.94 1.63
CA LEU A 299 -13.91 -21.05 0.53
C LEU A 299 -13.25 -21.84 -0.63
N MET A 300 -12.41 -22.83 -0.33
CA MET A 300 -11.77 -23.70 -1.33
C MET A 300 -12.79 -24.49 -2.17
N ASN A 301 -13.97 -24.75 -1.60
CA ASN A 301 -15.08 -25.45 -2.24
C ASN A 301 -16.21 -24.51 -2.71
N ALA A 302 -15.98 -23.19 -2.70
CA ALA A 302 -16.99 -22.21 -3.10
C ALA A 302 -17.35 -22.31 -4.59
N THR A 303 -18.63 -22.13 -4.90
CA THR A 303 -19.11 -22.07 -6.29
C THR A 303 -18.98 -20.66 -6.87
N TYR A 304 -19.02 -20.56 -8.20
CA TYR A 304 -19.02 -19.28 -8.90
C TYR A 304 -20.18 -18.38 -8.45
N ASP A 305 -21.39 -18.95 -8.33
CA ASP A 305 -22.57 -18.20 -7.91
C ASP A 305 -22.47 -17.70 -6.45
N GLN A 306 -21.83 -18.48 -5.57
CA GLN A 306 -21.58 -18.02 -4.21
C GLN A 306 -20.62 -16.83 -4.17
N LEU A 307 -19.58 -16.83 -5.02
CA LEU A 307 -18.60 -15.74 -5.08
C LEU A 307 -19.19 -14.48 -5.73
N ILE A 308 -19.91 -14.60 -6.85
CA ILE A 308 -20.50 -13.45 -7.56
C ILE A 308 -21.61 -12.77 -6.74
N SER A 309 -22.24 -13.51 -5.82
CA SER A 309 -23.26 -12.96 -4.92
C SER A 309 -22.69 -11.97 -3.88
N ILE A 310 -21.35 -11.92 -3.72
CA ILE A 310 -20.68 -11.08 -2.75
C ILE A 310 -20.50 -9.67 -3.34
N PRO A 311 -21.04 -8.62 -2.70
CA PRO A 311 -20.86 -7.24 -3.17
C PRO A 311 -19.38 -6.87 -3.32
N GLY A 312 -19.00 -6.38 -4.49
CA GLY A 312 -17.62 -6.01 -4.82
C GLY A 312 -16.77 -7.14 -5.42
N ILE A 313 -17.30 -8.34 -5.58
CA ILE A 313 -16.65 -9.43 -6.34
C ILE A 313 -17.29 -9.51 -7.73
N GLY A 314 -16.50 -9.20 -8.75
CA GLY A 314 -16.90 -9.33 -10.15
C GLY A 314 -16.54 -10.70 -10.75
N PRO A 315 -16.98 -10.97 -12.00
CA PRO A 315 -16.71 -12.23 -12.71
C PRO A 315 -15.23 -12.62 -12.74
N GLU A 316 -14.34 -11.68 -13.06
CA GLU A 316 -12.90 -11.94 -13.16
C GLU A 316 -12.28 -12.37 -11.83
N THR A 317 -12.67 -11.70 -10.73
CA THR A 317 -12.21 -12.06 -9.37
C THR A 317 -12.75 -13.41 -8.95
N ALA A 318 -14.03 -13.70 -9.21
CA ALA A 318 -14.63 -15.00 -8.90
C ALA A 318 -13.92 -16.15 -9.64
N THR A 319 -13.68 -15.99 -10.94
CA THR A 319 -12.92 -16.96 -11.75
C THR A 319 -11.50 -17.15 -11.21
N SER A 320 -10.80 -16.05 -10.89
CA SER A 320 -9.43 -16.09 -10.35
C SER A 320 -9.35 -16.89 -9.04
N ILE A 321 -10.33 -16.73 -8.15
CA ILE A 321 -10.41 -17.46 -6.88
C ILE A 321 -10.61 -18.96 -7.14
N ILE A 322 -11.56 -19.32 -8.02
CA ILE A 322 -11.86 -20.72 -8.35
C ILE A 322 -10.66 -21.39 -8.99
N GLU A 323 -10.04 -20.76 -9.98
CA GLU A 323 -8.86 -21.29 -10.66
C GLU A 323 -7.69 -21.48 -9.69
N PHE A 324 -7.48 -20.51 -8.80
CA PHE A 324 -6.44 -20.61 -7.77
C PHE A 324 -6.64 -21.84 -6.88
N PHE A 325 -7.86 -22.06 -6.38
CA PHE A 325 -8.15 -23.20 -5.51
C PHE A 325 -8.35 -24.52 -6.24
N ARG A 326 -8.60 -24.53 -7.56
CA ARG A 326 -8.62 -25.76 -8.38
C ARG A 326 -7.20 -26.22 -8.76
N ASN A 327 -6.23 -25.32 -8.73
CA ASN A 327 -4.85 -25.66 -9.04
C ASN A 327 -4.24 -26.57 -7.96
N GLU A 328 -3.78 -27.75 -8.38
CA GLU A 328 -3.24 -28.77 -7.47
C GLU A 328 -1.98 -28.32 -6.73
N GLN A 329 -1.09 -27.55 -7.37
CA GLN A 329 0.11 -27.02 -6.72
C GLN A 329 -0.24 -26.03 -5.61
N ASN A 330 -1.23 -25.16 -5.84
CA ASN A 330 -1.71 -24.25 -4.81
C ASN A 330 -2.35 -25.01 -3.64
N ARG A 331 -3.12 -26.07 -3.91
CA ARG A 331 -3.67 -26.94 -2.86
C ARG A 331 -2.57 -27.61 -2.03
N GLN A 332 -1.50 -28.07 -2.67
CA GLN A 332 -0.36 -28.67 -1.99
C GLN A 332 0.37 -27.65 -1.10
N ILE A 333 0.57 -26.42 -1.57
CA ILE A 333 1.16 -25.34 -0.76
C ILE A 333 0.27 -25.00 0.44
N ILE A 334 -1.05 -24.90 0.24
CA ILE A 334 -2.01 -24.67 1.33
C ILE A 334 -1.93 -25.82 2.34
N LYS A 335 -1.93 -27.06 1.88
CA LYS A 335 -1.77 -28.23 2.76
C LYS A 335 -0.47 -28.15 3.55
N LYS A 336 0.64 -27.79 2.92
CA LYS A 336 1.94 -27.62 3.56
C LYS A 336 1.96 -26.53 4.64
N PHE A 337 1.19 -25.45 4.47
CA PHE A 337 0.95 -24.46 5.53
C PHE A 337 0.15 -25.04 6.69
N LEU A 338 -0.91 -25.80 6.42
CA LEU A 338 -1.73 -26.43 7.45
C LEU A 338 -0.94 -27.50 8.23
N ASP A 339 -0.12 -28.29 7.54
CA ASP A 339 0.79 -29.29 8.13
C ASP A 339 1.89 -28.61 8.98
N ALA A 340 2.27 -27.38 8.61
CA ALA A 340 3.13 -26.55 9.44
C ALA A 340 2.42 -25.98 10.68
N GLY A 341 1.13 -26.26 10.88
CA GLY A 341 0.37 -25.77 12.02
C GLY A 341 -0.07 -24.32 11.90
N ILE A 342 -0.28 -23.80 10.68
CA ILE A 342 -1.00 -22.54 10.52
C ILE A 342 -2.43 -22.72 11.01
N THR A 343 -2.84 -21.87 11.94
CA THR A 343 -4.19 -21.83 12.49
C THR A 343 -4.79 -20.47 12.27
N PHE A 344 -6.06 -20.46 11.88
CA PHE A 344 -6.85 -19.26 11.76
C PHE A 344 -7.58 -19.06 13.07
N GLU A 345 -7.15 -18.07 13.85
CA GLU A 345 -7.99 -17.58 14.93
C GLU A 345 -9.19 -16.94 14.25
N GLU A 346 -10.38 -17.47 14.51
CA GLU A 346 -11.59 -16.78 14.12
C GLU A 346 -11.49 -15.39 14.74
N GLU A 347 -11.63 -14.35 13.92
CA GLU A 347 -12.36 -13.16 14.35
C GLU A 347 -13.81 -13.60 14.61
N THR A 348 -14.01 -14.51 15.56
CA THR A 348 -15.06 -14.26 16.51
C THR A 348 -14.72 -12.86 16.95
N ALA A 349 -15.57 -11.91 16.60
CA ALA A 349 -15.89 -10.93 17.60
C ALA A 349 -16.17 -11.79 18.83
N LYS A 350 -15.14 -12.03 19.68
CA LYS A 350 -15.32 -12.49 21.05
C LYS A 350 -16.54 -11.70 21.46
N PRO A 351 -17.68 -12.31 21.81
CA PRO A 351 -18.88 -11.55 22.12
C PRO A 351 -18.40 -10.51 23.09
N VAL A 352 -18.28 -9.26 22.60
CA VAL A 352 -17.28 -8.38 23.19
C VAL A 352 -17.81 -8.18 24.60
N ALA A 353 -17.16 -8.82 25.57
CA ALA A 353 -17.41 -8.61 26.99
C ALA A 353 -17.34 -7.11 27.11
N GLU A 354 -18.41 -6.47 27.57
CA GLU A 354 -18.65 -5.03 27.41
C GLU A 354 -17.35 -4.25 27.33
N SER A 355 -16.88 -4.00 26.10
CA SER A 355 -15.59 -3.33 25.91
C SER A 355 -15.91 -1.86 25.86
N PRO A 356 -15.06 -1.01 26.46
CA PRO A 356 -15.16 0.43 26.29
C PRO A 356 -15.25 0.87 24.83
N PHE A 357 -14.78 0.05 23.87
CA PHE A 357 -14.73 0.33 22.44
C PHE A 357 -15.86 -0.28 21.60
N LYS A 358 -16.71 -1.15 22.16
CA LYS A 358 -17.74 -1.87 21.37
C LYS A 358 -18.74 -0.89 20.72
N GLY A 359 -18.86 -0.95 19.40
CA GLY A 359 -19.77 -0.08 18.62
C GLY A 359 -19.30 1.36 18.51
N LYS A 360 -18.15 1.70 19.10
CA LYS A 360 -17.62 3.06 19.16
C LYS A 360 -16.64 3.34 18.04
N THR A 361 -16.64 4.57 17.55
CA THR A 361 -15.71 5.02 16.51
C THR A 361 -14.50 5.69 17.13
N VAL A 362 -13.30 5.16 16.85
CA VAL A 362 -12.01 5.66 17.37
C VAL A 362 -11.18 6.27 16.26
N VAL A 363 -10.56 7.40 16.54
CA VAL A 363 -9.63 8.05 15.61
C VAL A 363 -8.28 8.22 16.30
N PHE A 364 -7.21 7.82 15.62
CA PHE A 364 -5.85 8.02 16.12
C PHE A 364 -5.23 9.29 15.54
N THR A 365 -4.50 10.04 16.36
CA THR A 365 -3.71 11.21 15.97
C THR A 365 -2.39 11.27 16.74
N GLY A 366 -1.32 11.69 16.07
CA GLY A 366 0.03 11.60 16.63
C GLY A 366 0.65 10.21 16.51
N GLU A 367 1.89 10.10 16.97
CA GLU A 367 2.67 8.88 17.09
C GLU A 367 2.53 8.31 18.50
N LEU A 368 2.30 7.01 18.60
CA LEU A 368 2.22 6.31 19.88
C LEU A 368 3.59 5.69 20.18
N ASP A 369 3.97 5.68 21.45
CA ASP A 369 5.30 5.30 21.92
C ASP A 369 5.41 3.81 22.18
N SER A 370 4.30 3.23 22.64
CA SER A 370 4.19 1.83 23.04
C SER A 370 3.90 0.89 21.87
N MET A 371 3.32 1.40 20.79
CA MET A 371 2.96 0.63 19.60
C MET A 371 2.80 1.55 18.41
N THR A 372 2.84 0.99 17.21
CA THR A 372 2.55 1.75 15.99
C THR A 372 1.05 2.01 15.83
N ARG A 373 0.68 3.04 15.06
CA ARG A 373 -0.74 3.41 14.85
C ARG A 373 -1.56 2.27 14.28
N ASP A 374 -1.01 1.49 13.37
CA ASP A 374 -1.75 0.38 12.77
C ASP A 374 -1.99 -0.77 13.76
N GLU A 375 -1.09 -1.01 14.73
CA GLU A 375 -1.32 -1.97 15.83
C GLU A 375 -2.44 -1.49 16.75
N ALA A 376 -2.45 -0.18 17.06
CA ALA A 376 -3.48 0.42 17.88
C ALA A 376 -4.87 0.32 17.20
N LYS A 377 -4.92 0.47 15.87
CA LYS A 377 -6.15 0.28 15.08
C LYS A 377 -6.63 -1.16 15.14
N GLU A 378 -5.76 -2.13 14.88
CA GLU A 378 -6.10 -3.55 14.95
C GLU A 378 -6.64 -3.94 16.33
N LYS A 379 -6.02 -3.45 17.42
CA LYS A 379 -6.51 -3.69 18.79
C LYS A 379 -7.91 -3.12 19.03
N VAL A 380 -8.20 -1.92 18.53
CA VAL A 380 -9.55 -1.32 18.65
C VAL A 380 -10.58 -2.09 17.83
N GLU A 381 -10.24 -2.47 16.61
CA GLU A 381 -11.13 -3.24 15.74
C GLU A 381 -11.43 -4.63 16.33
N ALA A 382 -10.42 -5.29 16.90
CA ALA A 382 -10.56 -6.56 17.62
C ALA A 382 -11.49 -6.46 18.84
N LEU A 383 -11.62 -5.27 19.44
CA LEU A 383 -12.53 -4.97 20.56
C LEU A 383 -13.92 -4.51 20.09
N GLY A 384 -14.25 -4.67 18.80
CA GLY A 384 -15.54 -4.29 18.23
C GLY A 384 -15.73 -2.79 18.03
N GLY A 385 -14.65 -2.02 18.08
CA GLY A 385 -14.62 -0.61 17.70
C GLY A 385 -14.45 -0.42 16.20
N ARG A 386 -14.82 0.75 15.70
CA ARG A 386 -14.61 1.16 14.31
C ARG A 386 -13.50 2.18 14.26
N VAL A 387 -12.43 1.92 13.52
CA VAL A 387 -11.41 2.93 13.31
C VAL A 387 -11.81 3.83 12.16
N SER A 388 -11.78 5.14 12.39
CA SER A 388 -11.95 6.15 11.34
C SER A 388 -10.67 6.95 11.15
N ASN A 389 -10.45 7.37 9.91
CA ASN A 389 -9.36 8.29 9.58
C ASN A 389 -9.75 9.75 9.82
N SER A 390 -11.01 10.06 10.09
CA SER A 390 -11.52 11.40 10.30
C SER A 390 -12.36 11.50 11.56
N VAL A 391 -12.12 12.56 12.35
CA VAL A 391 -12.98 12.92 13.48
C VAL A 391 -14.29 13.53 12.95
N SER A 392 -15.41 13.04 13.46
CA SER A 392 -16.77 13.47 13.17
C SER A 392 -17.57 13.55 14.48
N ARG A 393 -18.82 14.03 14.43
CA ARG A 393 -19.72 13.97 15.60
C ARG A 393 -20.05 12.55 16.06
N ASN A 394 -19.93 11.58 15.14
CA ASN A 394 -20.14 10.16 15.43
C ASN A 394 -18.85 9.48 15.92
N THR A 395 -17.77 10.24 16.13
CA THR A 395 -16.54 9.74 16.74
C THR A 395 -16.70 9.76 18.25
N ASP A 396 -16.49 8.63 18.89
CA ASP A 396 -16.59 8.49 20.34
C ASP A 396 -15.27 8.83 21.03
N PHE A 397 -14.15 8.40 20.44
CA PHE A 397 -12.82 8.60 21.02
C PHE A 397 -11.82 9.13 20.00
N VAL A 398 -10.94 10.00 20.46
CA VAL A 398 -9.71 10.36 19.75
C VAL A 398 -8.52 10.04 20.63
N VAL A 399 -7.70 9.09 20.20
CA VAL A 399 -6.46 8.70 20.88
C VAL A 399 -5.33 9.56 20.35
N VAL A 400 -4.61 10.21 21.27
CA VAL A 400 -3.63 11.25 21.02
C VAL A 400 -2.27 10.79 21.52
N GLY A 401 -1.37 10.55 20.57
CA GLY A 401 0.05 10.32 20.84
C GLY A 401 0.89 11.59 20.72
N ARG A 402 2.21 11.45 20.76
CA ARG A 402 3.17 12.54 20.53
C ARG A 402 2.96 13.18 19.16
N ASN A 403 3.21 14.48 19.07
CA ASN A 403 3.01 15.28 17.84
C ASN A 403 1.62 15.11 17.20
N PRO A 404 0.52 15.33 17.96
CA PRO A 404 -0.81 15.09 17.43
C PRO A 404 -1.16 16.08 16.33
N GLY A 405 -1.64 15.55 15.20
CA GLY A 405 -2.02 16.35 14.04
C GLY A 405 -3.39 17.03 14.18
N SER A 406 -3.88 17.58 13.07
CA SER A 406 -5.14 18.34 12.95
C SER A 406 -6.40 17.64 13.48
N LYS A 407 -6.36 16.31 13.69
CA LYS A 407 -7.45 15.53 14.27
C LYS A 407 -7.65 15.78 15.77
N TYR A 408 -6.60 16.15 16.52
CA TYR A 408 -6.73 16.50 17.93
C TYR A 408 -7.57 17.76 18.13
N GLN A 409 -7.29 18.79 17.32
CA GLN A 409 -8.04 20.03 17.32
C GLN A 409 -9.51 19.79 16.96
N LYS A 410 -9.75 18.98 15.92
CA LYS A 410 -11.11 18.59 15.52
C LYS A 410 -11.87 17.82 16.61
N ALA A 411 -11.16 17.06 17.45
CA ALA A 411 -11.76 16.36 18.59
C ALA A 411 -12.21 17.33 19.68
N LEU A 412 -11.37 18.33 20.01
CA LEU A 412 -11.70 19.39 20.97
C LEU A 412 -12.93 20.20 20.51
N GLU A 413 -12.96 20.60 19.24
CA GLU A 413 -14.05 21.38 18.65
C GLU A 413 -15.40 20.64 18.68
N LEU A 414 -15.37 19.35 18.36
CA LEU A 414 -16.55 18.50 18.35
C LEU A 414 -16.89 17.94 19.74
N LYS A 415 -16.12 18.32 20.78
CA LYS A 415 -16.23 17.82 22.16
C LYS A 415 -16.24 16.30 22.25
N VAL A 416 -15.52 15.66 21.34
CA VAL A 416 -15.31 14.21 21.32
C VAL A 416 -14.35 13.87 22.45
N LYS A 417 -14.56 12.74 23.12
CA LYS A 417 -13.71 12.34 24.24
C LYS A 417 -12.29 12.06 23.74
N ILE A 418 -11.33 12.74 24.34
CA ILE A 418 -9.91 12.60 24.01
C ILE A 418 -9.27 11.66 25.03
N LEU A 419 -8.41 10.77 24.54
CA LEU A 419 -7.61 9.86 25.33
C LEU A 419 -6.14 10.12 25.01
N ASN A 420 -5.32 10.33 26.02
CA ASN A 420 -3.87 10.21 25.85
C ASN A 420 -3.46 8.74 25.71
N GLU A 421 -2.19 8.48 25.40
CA GLU A 421 -1.70 7.12 25.21
C GLU A 421 -1.85 6.24 26.46
N GLU A 422 -1.59 6.77 27.67
CA GLU A 422 -1.73 6.02 28.92
C GLU A 422 -3.19 5.62 29.20
N GLU A 423 -4.13 6.54 28.96
CA GLU A 423 -5.57 6.30 29.10
C GLU A 423 -6.07 5.28 28.08
N PHE A 424 -5.55 5.34 26.85
CA PHE A 424 -5.84 4.35 25.82
C PHE A 424 -5.31 2.96 26.21
N LEU A 425 -4.07 2.87 26.70
CA LEU A 425 -3.49 1.64 27.21
C LEU A 425 -4.27 1.09 28.40
N LYS A 426 -4.79 1.96 29.29
CA LYS A 426 -5.63 1.56 30.41
C LYS A 426 -6.95 0.95 29.93
N LEU A 427 -7.64 1.57 28.98
CA LEU A 427 -8.86 1.02 28.39
C LEU A 427 -8.61 -0.30 27.63
N LEU A 428 -7.45 -0.44 26.99
CA LEU A 428 -7.04 -1.70 26.37
C LEU A 428 -6.78 -2.81 27.41
N LYS A 429 -6.19 -2.48 28.57
CA LYS A 429 -6.02 -3.43 29.70
C LYS A 429 -7.36 -3.81 30.32
N GLU A 430 -8.25 -2.85 30.54
CA GLU A 430 -9.62 -3.10 31.04
C GLU A 430 -10.43 -4.00 30.09
N ALA A 431 -10.16 -3.92 28.79
CA ALA A 431 -10.78 -4.76 27.77
C ALA A 431 -10.03 -6.09 27.51
N GLY A 432 -8.96 -6.39 28.24
CA GLY A 432 -8.17 -7.62 28.10
C GLY A 432 -7.39 -7.74 26.78
N ALA A 433 -7.02 -6.62 26.15
CA ALA A 433 -6.26 -6.56 24.89
C ALA A 433 -4.77 -6.20 25.06
N LEU A 434 -4.29 -6.14 26.31
CA LEU A 434 -2.90 -5.90 26.72
C LEU A 434 -2.47 -6.84 27.83
#